data_AF-A0A383E2A8-F1
#
_entry.id   AF-A0A383E2A8-F1
#
_cell.length_a   1.000
_cell.length_b   1.000
_cell.length_c   1.000
_cell.angle_alpha   90.00
_cell.angle_beta   90.00
_cell.angle_gamma   90.00
#
_symmetry.space_group_name_H-M   'P 1'
#
loop_
_entity.id
_entity.type
_entity.pdbx_description
1 polymer ?
#
loop_
_entity_poly.entity_id
_entity_poly.type
_entity_poly.pdbx_seq_one_letter_code
_entity_poly.pdbx_strand_id
1 'polypeptide(L)'
;MQRQHRKDYLEIGCAYNECFDKIKANSKVGVDPNSGGTLRMTSDEFFKVNLQAFDIIFIDGFHEHEQVWKDFQSSMKFLRPNGYIFLHDLLPPGEEHAKFPFTKEDPTPKCGNCWRVIFDILKLNKEFYII
;
A
#
# COMPACT_ATOMS: atom_id res chain seq x y z
N MET A 1 -25.20 14.07 -18.19
CA MET A 1 -24.12 14.23 -17.18
C MET A 1 -23.50 12.86 -16.96
N GLN A 2 -22.26 12.64 -17.40
CA GLN A 2 -21.58 11.37 -17.11
C GLN A 2 -21.40 11.27 -15.58
N ARG A 3 -22.01 10.27 -14.97
CA ARG A 3 -21.74 9.90 -13.57
C ARG A 3 -20.24 9.60 -13.50
N GLN A 4 -19.45 10.43 -12.82
CA GLN A 4 -18.07 10.06 -12.50
C GLN A 4 -18.14 8.73 -11.75
N HIS A 5 -17.68 7.66 -12.39
CA HIS A 5 -17.57 6.35 -11.79
C HIS A 5 -16.43 6.43 -10.76
N ARG A 6 -16.75 6.85 -9.53
CA ARG A 6 -15.76 6.85 -8.44
C ARG A 6 -15.42 5.39 -8.13
N LYS A 7 -14.12 5.14 -8.00
CA LYS A 7 -13.52 3.82 -7.84
C LYS A 7 -13.67 3.32 -6.40
N ASP A 8 -13.62 2.00 -6.20
CA ASP A 8 -13.47 1.40 -4.87
C ASP A 8 -11.99 1.37 -4.49
N TYR A 9 -11.67 1.88 -3.30
CA TYR A 9 -10.31 2.15 -2.84
C TYR A 9 -9.95 1.34 -1.60
N LEU A 10 -8.76 0.75 -1.59
CA LEU A 10 -8.14 0.16 -0.41
C LEU A 10 -6.84 0.90 -0.10
N GLU A 11 -6.62 1.27 1.15
CA GLU A 11 -5.34 1.77 1.67
C GLU A 11 -4.84 0.87 2.79
N ILE A 12 -3.59 0.43 2.69
CA ILE A 12 -2.88 -0.34 3.71
C ILE A 12 -1.82 0.57 4.32
N GLY A 13 -1.87 0.78 5.63
CA GLY A 13 -0.98 1.72 6.34
C GLY A 13 -1.53 3.15 6.35
N CYS A 14 -2.74 3.34 6.87
CA CYS A 14 -3.39 4.67 6.84
C CYS A 14 -2.79 5.69 7.80
N ALA A 15 -2.04 5.26 8.84
CA ALA A 15 -1.43 6.14 9.84
C ALA A 15 -2.42 7.20 10.39
N TYR A 16 -2.25 8.48 10.05
CA TYR A 16 -3.11 9.59 10.49
C TYR A 16 -4.14 10.05 9.44
N ASN A 17 -4.43 9.21 8.43
CA ASN A 17 -5.34 9.46 7.31
C ASN A 17 -4.94 10.60 6.36
N GLU A 18 -3.67 11.01 6.34
CA GLU A 18 -3.21 12.13 5.52
C GLU A 18 -3.46 11.94 4.02
N CYS A 19 -3.30 10.71 3.52
CA CYS A 19 -3.70 10.29 2.17
C CYS A 19 -5.17 9.88 2.16
N PHE A 20 -5.55 8.94 3.03
CA PHE A 20 -6.88 8.34 3.09
C PHE A 20 -8.04 9.34 3.04
N ASP A 21 -7.97 10.46 3.77
CA ASP A 21 -9.06 11.44 3.85
C ASP A 21 -9.19 12.30 2.59
N LYS A 22 -8.11 12.47 1.83
CA LYS A 22 -8.10 13.24 0.58
C LYS A 22 -8.65 12.44 -0.60
N ILE A 23 -8.57 11.11 -0.55
CA ILE A 23 -9.08 10.23 -1.61
C ILE A 23 -10.62 10.22 -1.63
N LYS A 24 -11.18 10.60 -2.79
CA LYS A 24 -12.63 10.55 -3.07
C LYS A 24 -12.97 9.28 -3.84
N ALA A 25 -13.56 8.32 -3.15
CA ALA A 25 -13.98 7.02 -3.67
C ALA A 25 -15.48 6.79 -3.46
N ASN A 26 -16.07 5.81 -4.16
CA ASN A 26 -17.45 5.40 -3.87
C ASN A 26 -17.50 4.58 -2.58
N SER A 27 -16.61 3.60 -2.47
CA SER A 27 -16.28 2.90 -1.24
C SER A 27 -14.78 3.04 -0.99
N LYS A 28 -14.39 3.34 0.25
CA LYS A 28 -12.99 3.29 0.67
C LYS A 28 -12.83 2.47 1.94
N VAL A 29 -11.84 1.59 1.95
CA VAL A 29 -11.42 0.78 3.09
C VAL A 29 -9.99 1.18 3.42
N GLY A 30 -9.75 1.50 4.69
CA GLY A 30 -8.40 1.77 5.20
C GLY A 30 -8.05 0.76 6.28
N VAL A 31 -6.86 0.18 6.23
CA VAL A 31 -6.39 -0.87 7.14
C VAL A 31 -5.11 -0.42 7.80
N ASP A 32 -5.10 -0.42 9.14
CA ASP A 32 -3.91 -0.11 9.92
C ASP A 32 -4.04 -0.72 11.33
N PRO A 33 -2.99 -1.32 11.91
CA PRO A 33 -3.08 -1.94 13.23
C PRO A 33 -3.14 -0.95 14.40
N ASN A 34 -2.76 0.32 14.20
CA ASN A 34 -2.56 1.30 15.26
C ASN A 34 -3.50 2.52 15.16
N SER A 35 -3.58 3.19 14.01
CA SER A 35 -4.32 4.45 13.84
C SER A 35 -4.92 4.63 12.44
N GLY A 36 -5.82 5.60 12.25
CA GLY A 36 -6.42 5.88 10.93
C GLY A 36 -7.25 4.72 10.34
N GLY A 37 -7.55 4.81 9.05
CA GLY A 37 -8.33 3.86 8.28
C GLY A 37 -9.76 3.69 8.76
N THR A 38 -10.38 2.61 8.29
CA THR A 38 -11.71 2.15 8.70
C THR A 38 -11.66 0.89 9.56
N LEU A 39 -10.56 0.13 9.47
CA LEU A 39 -10.37 -1.15 10.14
C LEU A 39 -9.07 -1.16 10.94
N ARG A 40 -9.19 -1.50 12.23
CA ARG A 40 -8.05 -1.59 13.16
C ARG A 40 -7.51 -3.03 13.19
N MET A 41 -6.65 -3.36 12.24
CA MET A 41 -6.01 -4.68 12.10
C MET A 41 -4.81 -4.63 11.16
N THR A 42 -4.03 -5.70 11.13
CA THR A 42 -2.96 -5.87 10.13
C THR A 42 -3.52 -6.16 8.74
N SER A 43 -2.75 -5.89 7.69
CA SER A 43 -3.09 -6.29 6.31
C SER A 43 -3.25 -7.80 6.17
N ASP A 44 -2.40 -8.57 6.87
CA ASP A 44 -2.48 -10.02 6.98
C ASP A 44 -3.83 -10.53 7.49
N GLU A 45 -4.36 -9.90 8.55
CA GLU A 45 -5.67 -10.24 9.10
C GLU A 45 -6.79 -9.82 8.16
N PHE A 46 -6.69 -8.62 7.59
CA PHE A 46 -7.64 -8.11 6.62
C PHE A 46 -7.79 -9.04 5.42
N PHE A 47 -6.68 -9.45 4.78
CA PHE A 47 -6.72 -10.29 3.59
C PHE A 47 -7.21 -11.72 3.84
N LYS A 48 -7.20 -12.21 5.09
CA LYS A 48 -7.79 -13.51 5.44
C LYS A 48 -9.32 -13.49 5.36
N VAL A 49 -9.94 -12.35 5.66
CA VAL A 49 -11.40 -12.21 5.78
C VAL A 49 -12.02 -11.38 4.66
N ASN A 50 -11.19 -10.65 3.90
CA ASN A 50 -11.67 -9.79 2.83
C ASN A 50 -12.29 -10.60 1.68
N LEU A 51 -13.47 -10.17 1.25
CA LEU A 51 -14.19 -10.70 0.08
C LEU A 51 -14.39 -9.63 -1.01
N GLN A 52 -14.01 -8.38 -0.74
CA GLN A 52 -14.20 -7.27 -1.66
C GLN A 52 -12.99 -7.13 -2.60
N ALA A 53 -13.27 -6.89 -3.88
CA ALA A 53 -12.26 -6.47 -4.84
C ALA A 53 -12.28 -4.94 -5.04
N PHE A 54 -11.13 -4.35 -5.36
CA PHE A 54 -10.89 -2.92 -5.43
C PHE A 54 -10.39 -2.48 -6.81
N ASP A 55 -10.69 -1.24 -7.19
CA ASP A 55 -10.19 -0.63 -8.43
C ASP A 55 -8.83 0.05 -8.22
N ILE A 56 -8.58 0.54 -7.01
CA ILE A 56 -7.30 1.14 -6.60
C ILE A 56 -6.92 0.54 -5.26
N ILE A 57 -5.67 0.10 -5.14
CA ILE A 57 -5.08 -0.32 -3.87
C ILE A 57 -3.81 0.50 -3.65
N PHE A 58 -3.67 1.12 -2.49
CA PHE A 58 -2.49 1.86 -2.08
C PHE A 58 -1.82 1.15 -0.90
N ILE A 59 -0.53 0.86 -1.04
CA ILE A 59 0.28 0.15 -0.04
C ILE A 59 1.33 1.13 0.49
N ASP A 60 1.18 1.50 1.76
CA ASP A 60 2.05 2.39 2.53
C ASP A 60 2.23 1.86 3.98
N GLY A 61 2.23 0.52 4.11
CA GLY A 61 2.30 -0.16 5.41
C GLY A 61 3.68 -0.74 5.71
N PHE A 62 4.07 -0.67 6.99
CA PHE A 62 5.20 -1.33 7.68
C PHE A 62 6.63 -1.10 7.16
N HIS A 63 6.81 -0.90 5.85
CA HIS A 63 8.08 -0.58 5.18
C HIS A 63 9.18 -1.66 5.28
N GLU A 64 8.80 -2.89 5.60
CA GLU A 64 9.63 -4.09 5.45
C GLU A 64 9.39 -4.75 4.07
N HIS A 65 10.46 -5.13 3.38
CA HIS A 65 10.42 -5.79 2.07
C HIS A 65 9.50 -7.01 2.05
N GLU A 66 9.69 -7.95 2.98
CA GLU A 66 8.95 -9.20 3.04
C GLU A 66 7.44 -8.96 3.24
N GLN A 67 7.07 -8.03 4.12
CA GLN A 67 5.68 -7.68 4.35
C GLN A 67 5.06 -6.94 3.16
N VAL A 68 5.75 -5.95 2.59
CA VAL A 68 5.24 -5.20 1.43
C VAL A 68 5.09 -6.11 0.20
N TRP A 69 6.00 -7.07 0.02
CA TRP A 69 5.85 -8.08 -1.03
C TRP A 69 4.62 -8.95 -0.83
N LYS A 70 4.36 -9.39 0.41
CA LYS A 70 3.16 -10.15 0.76
C LYS A 70 1.87 -9.33 0.59
N ASP A 71 1.89 -8.06 0.95
CA ASP A 71 0.78 -7.12 0.75
C ASP A 71 0.51 -6.93 -0.73
N PHE A 72 1.55 -6.78 -1.56
CA PHE A 72 1.42 -6.71 -3.02
C PHE A 72 0.79 -7.99 -3.59
N GLN A 73 1.31 -9.15 -3.23
CA GLN A 73 0.79 -10.44 -3.71
C GLN A 73 -0.67 -10.67 -3.29
N SER A 74 -1.05 -10.25 -2.08
CA SER A 74 -2.42 -10.35 -1.60
C SER A 74 -3.33 -9.36 -2.31
N SER A 75 -2.88 -8.12 -2.48
CA SER A 75 -3.57 -7.07 -3.23
C SER A 75 -3.87 -7.49 -4.67
N MET A 76 -2.93 -8.15 -5.35
CA MET A 76 -3.12 -8.68 -6.70
C MET A 76 -4.31 -9.66 -6.82
N LYS A 77 -4.67 -10.38 -5.75
CA LYS A 77 -5.82 -11.31 -5.74
C LYS A 77 -7.16 -10.59 -5.62
N PHE A 78 -7.15 -9.39 -5.04
CA PHE A 78 -8.34 -8.56 -4.80
C PHE A 78 -8.37 -7.32 -5.70
N LEU A 79 -7.50 -7.25 -6.71
CA LEU A 79 -7.51 -6.19 -7.71
C LEU A 79 -8.51 -6.53 -8.82
N ARG A 80 -9.40 -5.59 -9.15
CA ARG A 80 -10.32 -5.72 -10.29
C ARG A 80 -9.57 -5.65 -11.63
N PRO A 81 -10.16 -6.19 -12.72
CA PRO A 81 -9.62 -5.97 -14.06
C PRO A 81 -9.45 -4.47 -14.35
N ASN A 82 -8.29 -4.09 -14.90
CA ASN A 82 -7.90 -2.69 -15.14
C ASN A 82 -7.75 -1.82 -13.86
N GLY A 83 -7.64 -2.45 -12.69
CA GLY A 83 -7.29 -1.78 -11.46
C GLY A 83 -5.81 -1.42 -11.38
N TYR A 84 -5.46 -0.56 -10.42
CA TYR A 84 -4.09 -0.12 -10.18
C TYR A 84 -3.67 -0.41 -8.74
N ILE A 85 -2.42 -0.82 -8.56
CA ILE A 85 -1.76 -0.88 -7.25
C ILE A 85 -0.68 0.19 -7.23
N PHE A 86 -0.69 1.01 -6.18
CA PHE A 86 0.31 2.03 -5.90
C PHE A 86 1.11 1.60 -4.66
N LEU A 87 2.42 1.78 -4.70
CA LEU A 87 3.36 1.43 -3.63
C LEU A 87 4.09 2.71 -3.20
N HIS A 88 4.06 3.03 -1.91
CA HIS A 88 4.80 4.16 -1.34
C HIS A 88 6.26 3.79 -1.04
N ASP A 89 7.12 4.80 -0.93
CA ASP A 89 8.47 4.73 -0.35
C ASP A 89 9.48 3.87 -1.12
N LEU A 90 9.26 3.73 -2.42
CA LEU A 90 10.13 2.95 -3.31
C LEU A 90 11.41 3.66 -3.77
N LEU A 91 11.57 4.96 -3.47
CA LEU A 91 12.74 5.77 -3.85
C LEU A 91 13.31 6.49 -2.62
N PRO A 92 14.06 5.79 -1.75
CA PRO A 92 14.68 6.42 -0.59
C PRO A 92 15.65 7.53 -1.01
N PRO A 93 15.62 8.71 -0.37
CA PRO A 93 16.49 9.84 -0.75
C PRO A 93 17.96 9.62 -0.39
N GLY A 94 18.27 8.65 0.48
CA GLY A 94 19.62 8.28 0.88
C GLY A 94 19.66 6.94 1.62
N GLU A 95 20.85 6.42 1.85
CA GLU A 95 21.06 5.11 2.49
C GLU A 95 20.49 5.06 3.91
N GLU A 96 20.50 6.17 4.63
CA GLU A 96 19.93 6.32 5.97
C GLU A 96 18.40 6.13 6.00
N HIS A 97 17.71 6.43 4.91
CA HIS A 97 16.26 6.27 4.78
C HIS A 97 15.88 4.84 4.33
N ALA A 98 16.84 4.08 3.80
CA ALA A 98 16.68 2.76 3.22
C ALA A 98 16.93 1.59 4.20
N LYS A 99 16.88 1.86 5.52
CA LYS A 99 17.25 0.93 6.59
C LYS A 99 16.02 0.37 7.30
N PHE A 100 16.08 -0.93 7.60
CA PHE A 100 15.10 -1.65 8.41
C PHE A 100 15.83 -2.76 9.20
N PRO A 101 15.46 -3.10 10.45
CA PRO A 101 14.34 -2.56 11.23
C PRO A 101 14.57 -1.11 11.68
N PHE A 102 13.48 -0.42 11.98
CA PHE A 102 13.55 0.96 12.43
C PHE A 102 14.07 1.09 13.87
N THR A 103 14.90 2.10 14.10
CA THR A 103 15.39 2.54 15.39
C THR A 103 14.77 3.89 15.78
N LYS A 104 14.97 4.30 17.05
CA LYS A 104 14.46 5.59 17.53
C LYS A 104 15.21 6.76 16.89
N GLU A 105 16.43 6.51 16.42
CA GLU A 105 17.35 7.48 15.87
C GLU A 105 17.19 7.69 14.35
N ASP A 106 16.36 6.88 13.68
CA ASP A 106 16.20 6.97 12.23
C ASP A 106 15.50 8.28 11.81
N PRO A 107 15.93 8.87 10.67
CA PRO A 107 15.36 10.11 10.14
C PRO A 107 13.91 9.91 9.69
N THR A 108 13.08 10.96 9.80
CA THR A 108 11.75 10.99 9.18
C THR A 108 11.77 11.86 7.92
N PRO A 109 11.07 11.49 6.83
CA PRO A 109 10.27 10.26 6.64
C PRO A 109 11.14 9.01 6.45
N LYS A 110 10.67 7.84 6.89
CA LYS A 110 11.41 6.56 6.79
C LYS A 110 10.87 5.75 5.63
N CYS A 111 11.73 5.24 4.75
CA CYS A 111 11.30 4.36 3.65
C CYS A 111 11.51 2.87 3.93
N GLY A 112 12.40 2.53 4.88
CA GLY A 112 12.71 1.14 5.18
C GLY A 112 13.42 0.43 4.04
N ASN A 113 13.29 -0.89 3.98
CA ASN A 113 13.85 -1.70 2.90
C ASN A 113 12.80 -2.10 1.85
N CYS A 114 11.58 -1.53 1.89
CA CYS A 114 10.46 -1.90 1.03
C CYS A 114 10.71 -1.70 -0.47
N TRP A 115 11.56 -0.74 -0.84
CA TRP A 115 11.98 -0.47 -2.23
C TRP A 115 12.50 -1.71 -2.97
N ARG A 116 13.03 -2.70 -2.24
CA ARG A 116 13.49 -3.98 -2.79
C ARG A 116 12.37 -4.77 -3.49
N VAL A 117 11.10 -4.51 -3.14
CA VAL A 117 9.93 -5.13 -3.78
C VAL A 117 9.90 -4.87 -5.29
N ILE A 118 10.49 -3.76 -5.77
CA ILE A 118 10.59 -3.45 -7.20
C ILE A 118 11.27 -4.61 -7.94
N PHE A 119 12.35 -5.19 -7.39
CA PHE A 119 13.07 -6.26 -8.06
C PHE A 119 12.25 -7.54 -8.18
N ASP A 120 11.37 -7.82 -7.22
CA ASP A 120 10.50 -8.98 -7.29
C ASP A 120 9.33 -8.76 -8.25
N ILE A 121 8.79 -7.54 -8.28
CA ILE A 121 7.77 -7.13 -9.26
C ILE A 121 8.32 -7.22 -10.69
N LEU A 122 9.52 -6.71 -10.95
CA LEU A 122 10.14 -6.76 -12.28
C LEU A 122 10.36 -8.18 -12.80
N LYS A 123 10.55 -9.18 -11.93
CA LYS A 123 10.67 -10.60 -12.31
C LYS A 123 9.35 -11.20 -12.81
N LEU A 124 8.21 -10.53 -12.60
CA LEU A 124 6.90 -11.05 -13.03
C LEU A 124 6.66 -10.93 -14.54
N ASN A 125 7.58 -10.33 -15.30
CA ASN A 125 7.48 -10.12 -16.76
C ASN A 125 6.14 -9.47 -17.19
N LYS A 126 5.65 -8.50 -16.41
CA LYS A 126 4.49 -7.68 -16.75
C LYS A 126 4.93 -6.23 -16.97
N GLU A 127 4.13 -5.47 -17.70
CA GLU A 127 4.33 -4.02 -17.81
C GLU A 127 3.96 -3.35 -16.48
N PHE A 128 4.94 -2.69 -15.87
CA PHE A 128 4.76 -1.86 -14.68
C PHE A 128 5.23 -0.45 -14.97
N TYR A 129 4.47 0.52 -14.50
CA TYR A 129 4.84 1.94 -14.57
C TYR A 129 5.36 2.33 -13.20
N ILE A 130 6.63 2.72 -13.15
CA ILE A 130 7.20 3.43 -11.99
C ILE A 130 6.98 4.91 -12.30
N ILE A 131 6.10 5.55 -11.54
CA ILE A 131 5.65 6.94 -11.73
C ILE A 131 6.18 7.78 -10.58
#